data_AF-A0A0M6YG76-F1
#
_entry.id   AF-A0A0M6YG76-F1
#
_cell.length_a   1.000
_cell.length_b   1.000
_cell.length_c   1.000
_cell.angle_alpha   90.00
_cell.angle_beta   90.00
_cell.angle_gamma   90.00
#
_symmetry.space_group_name_H-M   'P 1'
#
loop_
_entity.id
_entity.type
_entity.pdbx_description
1 polymer ?
#
loop_
_entity_poly.entity_id
_entity_poly.type
_entity_poly.pdbx_seq_one_letter_code
_entity_poly.pdbx_strand_id
1 'polypeptide(L)'
;MVLPGHKLPYRGLPTRMKSLRQNHVTALDRLHAHLAKPRTGGDCFAPLFKRKITGDLYGLAFFEAIAHIQHLHLTGRVRRTTRDDGVWLWQAI
;
A
#
# COMPACT_ATOMS: atom_id res chain seq x y z
N MET A 1 1.12 -23.06 18.25
CA MET A 1 0.58 -23.45 16.92
C MET A 1 -0.41 -22.37 16.50
N VAL A 2 -0.52 -22.03 15.21
CA VAL A 2 -1.41 -20.97 14.72
C VAL A 2 -2.47 -21.56 13.79
N LEU A 3 -3.74 -21.20 14.03
CA LEU A 3 -4.91 -21.58 13.23
C LEU A 3 -5.46 -20.32 12.54
N PRO A 4 -5.06 -20.01 11.29
CA PRO A 4 -5.48 -18.79 10.61
C PRO A 4 -6.88 -18.90 10.01
N GLY A 5 -7.59 -17.78 9.86
CA GLY A 5 -8.91 -17.74 9.20
C GLY A 5 -8.89 -18.09 7.70
N HIS A 6 -7.70 -18.03 7.07
CA HIS A 6 -7.48 -18.49 5.71
C HIS A 6 -6.16 -19.29 5.63
N LYS A 7 -6.11 -20.27 4.72
CA LYS A 7 -4.99 -21.22 4.50
C LYS A 7 -4.82 -22.26 5.62
N LEU A 8 -3.74 -23.05 5.55
CA LEU A 8 -3.47 -24.16 6.45
C LEU A 8 -2.88 -23.70 7.81
N PRO A 9 -3.12 -24.45 8.90
CA PRO A 9 -2.41 -24.31 10.17
C PRO A 9 -0.89 -24.31 10.02
N TYR A 10 -0.19 -23.52 10.86
CA TYR A 10 1.28 -23.43 10.79
C TYR A 10 1.94 -23.17 12.16
N ARG A 11 3.28 -23.28 12.19
CA ARG A 11 4.14 -22.93 13.33
C ARG A 11 5.12 -21.82 12.94
N GLY A 12 5.70 -21.13 13.93
CA GLY A 12 6.66 -20.04 13.67
C GLY A 12 6.01 -18.66 13.50
N LEU A 13 5.07 -18.31 14.39
CA LEU A 13 4.41 -16.99 14.39
C LEU A 13 5.41 -15.81 14.40
N PRO A 14 6.48 -15.80 15.23
CA PRO A 14 7.42 -14.68 15.22
C PRO A 14 8.07 -14.44 13.85
N THR A 15 8.47 -15.51 13.16
CA THR A 15 9.03 -15.44 11.80
C THR A 15 8.00 -14.90 10.81
N ARG A 16 6.74 -15.35 10.91
CA ARG A 16 5.66 -14.85 10.06
C ARG A 16 5.40 -13.36 10.29
N MET A 17 5.38 -12.90 11.54
CA MET A 17 5.19 -11.48 11.86
C MET A 17 6.32 -10.60 11.33
N LYS A 18 7.57 -11.06 11.43
CA LYS A 18 8.73 -10.38 10.82
C LYS A 18 8.57 -10.26 9.31
N SER A 19 8.19 -11.36 8.64
CA SER A 19 7.96 -11.37 7.18
C SER A 19 6.83 -10.42 6.77
N LEU A 20 5.70 -10.41 7.49
CA LEU A 20 4.59 -9.51 7.20
C LEU A 20 5.00 -8.04 7.35
N ARG A 21 5.70 -7.69 8.43
CA ARG A 21 6.23 -6.33 8.62
C ARG A 21 7.18 -5.95 7.49
N GLN A 22 8.15 -6.80 7.18
CA GLN A 22 9.14 -6.52 6.15
C GLN A 22 8.48 -6.30 4.79
N ASN A 23 7.46 -7.10 4.45
CA ASN A 23 6.70 -6.93 3.21
C ASN A 23 6.06 -5.54 3.12
N HIS A 24 5.45 -5.05 4.21
CA HIS A 24 4.87 -3.70 4.23
C HIS A 24 5.93 -2.61 4.14
N VAL A 25 7.03 -2.70 4.87
CA VAL A 25 8.12 -1.70 4.80
C VAL A 25 8.65 -1.60 3.36
N THR A 26 8.97 -2.74 2.75
CA THR A 26 9.47 -2.75 1.36
C THR A 26 8.41 -2.29 0.34
N ALA A 27 7.12 -2.46 0.62
CA ALA A 27 6.05 -1.92 -0.22
C ALA A 27 5.92 -0.39 -0.07
N LEU A 28 6.01 0.12 1.16
CA LEU A 28 6.03 1.56 1.45
C LEU A 28 7.19 2.26 0.76
N ASP A 29 8.39 1.68 0.76
CA ASP A 29 9.56 2.27 0.12
C ASP A 29 9.42 2.31 -1.40
N ARG A 30 8.87 1.25 -2.01
CA ARG A 30 8.54 1.23 -3.45
C ARG A 30 7.49 2.28 -3.81
N LEU A 31 6.46 2.41 -2.99
CA LEU A 31 5.41 3.41 -3.20
C LEU A 31 5.95 4.83 -3.04
N HIS A 32 6.76 5.08 -2.02
CA HIS A 32 7.40 6.38 -1.79
C HIS A 32 8.25 6.80 -3.00
N ALA A 33 9.07 5.89 -3.53
CA ALA A 33 9.84 6.13 -4.76
C ALA A 33 8.92 6.41 -5.98
N HIS A 34 7.80 5.69 -6.11
CA HIS A 34 6.82 5.91 -7.19
C HIS A 34 6.14 7.29 -7.10
N LEU A 35 5.99 7.83 -5.89
CA LEU A 35 5.42 9.15 -5.59
C LEU A 35 6.43 10.31 -5.73
N ALA A 36 7.59 10.09 -6.35
CA ALA A 36 8.52 11.18 -6.70
C ALA A 36 7.85 12.28 -7.57
N LYS A 37 6.82 11.91 -8.33
CA LYS A 37 5.92 12.83 -9.04
C LYS A 37 4.51 12.76 -8.43
N PRO A 38 3.72 13.85 -8.47
CA PRO A 38 2.34 13.84 -7.99
C PRO A 38 1.50 12.78 -8.71
N ARG A 39 0.76 11.96 -7.95
CA ARG A 39 -0.09 10.87 -8.48
C ARG A 39 -1.40 10.76 -7.70
N THR A 40 -2.44 10.25 -8.35
CA THR A 40 -3.69 9.90 -7.66
C THR A 40 -3.55 8.57 -6.92
N GLY A 41 -4.47 8.29 -6.00
CA GLY A 41 -4.50 6.98 -5.31
C GLY A 41 -4.66 5.79 -6.25
N GLY A 42 -5.40 5.95 -7.36
CA GLY A 42 -5.60 4.90 -8.37
C GLY A 42 -4.33 4.57 -9.16
N ASP A 43 -3.41 5.53 -9.29
CA ASP A 43 -2.14 5.34 -10.02
C ASP A 43 -1.07 4.58 -9.19
N CYS A 44 -1.39 4.26 -7.94
CA CYS A 44 -0.44 3.71 -6.97
C CYS A 44 -0.46 2.17 -6.88
N PHE A 45 -1.12 1.49 -7.82
CA PHE A 45 -1.22 0.03 -7.79
C PHE A 45 0.07 -0.67 -8.23
N ALA A 46 0.76 -0.12 -9.23
CA ALA A 46 1.97 -0.71 -9.79
C ALA A 46 3.08 -1.04 -8.76
N PRO A 47 3.43 -0.16 -7.79
CA PRO A 47 4.46 -0.49 -6.80
C PRO A 47 4.01 -1.54 -5.76
N LEU A 48 2.71 -1.70 -5.54
CA LEU A 48 2.13 -2.56 -4.50
C LEU A 48 1.76 -3.95 -5.01
N PHE A 49 1.24 -4.03 -6.24
CA PHE A 49 0.71 -5.25 -6.82
C PHE A 49 1.54 -5.70 -8.02
N LYS A 50 2.00 -6.94 -8.00
CA LYS A 50 2.76 -7.55 -9.09
C LYS A 50 1.94 -7.88 -10.36
N ARG A 51 0.65 -7.53 -10.38
CA ARG A 51 -0.28 -7.86 -11.47
C ARG A 51 -1.18 -6.66 -11.76
N LYS A 52 -1.69 -6.59 -13.00
CA LYS A 52 -2.73 -5.62 -13.36
C LYS A 52 -3.99 -5.91 -12.55
N ILE A 53 -4.53 -4.89 -11.89
CA ILE A 53 -5.77 -4.99 -11.13
C ILE A 53 -6.94 -4.62 -12.05
N THR A 54 -7.93 -5.51 -12.12
CA THR A 54 -9.13 -5.34 -12.97
C THR A 54 -10.36 -5.92 -12.26
N GLY A 55 -11.54 -5.42 -12.62
CA GLY A 55 -12.82 -5.93 -12.13
C GLY A 55 -12.94 -5.85 -10.60
N ASP A 56 -13.46 -6.92 -10.01
CA ASP A 56 -13.85 -6.98 -8.59
C ASP A 56 -12.69 -6.74 -7.61
N LEU A 57 -11.45 -6.93 -8.04
CA LEU A 57 -10.26 -6.68 -7.21
C LEU A 57 -9.90 -5.20 -7.10
N TYR A 58 -10.47 -4.34 -7.94
CA TYR A 58 -10.15 -2.91 -7.96
C TYR A 58 -10.42 -2.24 -6.61
N GLY A 59 -11.59 -2.48 -6.02
CA GLY A 59 -11.96 -1.87 -4.74
C GLY A 59 -10.99 -2.24 -3.62
N LEU A 60 -10.68 -3.53 -3.49
CA LEU A 60 -9.76 -4.03 -2.47
C LEU A 60 -8.35 -3.45 -2.64
N ALA A 61 -7.84 -3.46 -3.88
CA ALA A 61 -6.53 -2.90 -4.19
C ALA A 61 -6.47 -1.39 -3.95
N PHE A 62 -7.56 -0.68 -4.25
CA PHE A 62 -7.66 0.76 -4.03
C PHE A 62 -7.56 1.10 -2.54
N PHE A 63 -8.34 0.46 -1.68
CA PHE A 63 -8.29 0.73 -0.24
C PHE A 63 -6.94 0.34 0.37
N GLU A 64 -6.32 -0.74 -0.09
CA GLU A 64 -4.97 -1.09 0.36
C GLU A 64 -3.93 -0.05 -0.10
N ALA A 65 -4.03 0.46 -1.33
CA ALA A 65 -3.14 1.52 -1.80
C ALA A 65 -3.31 2.80 -1.00
N ILE A 66 -4.55 3.24 -0.77
CA ILE A 66 -4.85 4.40 0.07
C ILE A 66 -4.33 4.20 1.50
N ALA A 67 -4.46 3.01 2.09
CA ALA A 67 -3.94 2.74 3.43
C ALA A 67 -2.41 2.95 3.51
N HIS A 68 -1.66 2.49 2.50
CA HIS A 68 -0.21 2.71 2.43
C HIS A 68 0.14 4.20 2.25
N ILE A 69 -0.58 4.90 1.37
CA ILE A 69 -0.40 6.34 1.15
C ILE A 69 -0.69 7.14 2.42
N GLN A 70 -1.80 6.84 3.10
CA GLN A 70 -2.18 7.47 4.35
C GLN A 70 -1.12 7.24 5.43
N HIS A 71 -0.56 6.02 5.52
CA HIS A 71 0.54 5.74 6.44
C HIS A 71 1.77 6.61 6.12
N LEU A 72 2.17 6.72 4.85
CA LEU A 72 3.26 7.62 4.44
C LEU A 72 2.97 9.09 4.77
N HIS A 73 1.71 9.51 4.62
CA HIS A 73 1.31 10.87 4.94
C HIS A 73 1.36 11.16 6.44
N LEU A 74 0.77 10.29 7.27
CA LEU A 74 0.77 10.41 8.72
C LEU A 74 2.17 10.32 9.33
N THR A 75 3.11 9.67 8.64
CA THR A 75 4.53 9.59 9.02
C THR A 75 5.39 10.70 8.42
N GLY A 76 4.79 11.68 7.75
CA GLY A 76 5.51 12.85 7.21
C GLY A 76 6.41 12.55 6.01
N ARG A 77 6.21 11.42 5.32
CA ARG A 77 7.01 11.03 4.13
C ARG A 77 6.38 11.50 2.81
N VAL A 78 5.09 11.82 2.82
CA VAL A 78 4.30 12.21 1.64
C VAL A 78 3.38 13.39 2.01
N ARG A 79 3.24 14.33 1.08
CA ARG A 79 2.26 15.42 1.14
C ARG A 79 1.09 15.19 0.18
N ARG A 80 -0.01 15.88 0.45
CA ARG A 80 -1.22 15.88 -0.37
C ARG A 80 -1.53 17.26 -0.89
N THR A 81 -1.93 17.35 -2.15
CA THR A 81 -2.56 18.54 -2.74
C THR A 81 -3.90 18.14 -3.33
N THR A 82 -4.83 19.10 -3.40
CA THR A 82 -6.15 18.89 -4.00
C THR A 82 -6.13 19.54 -5.38
N ARG A 83 -6.53 18.79 -6.41
CA ARG A 83 -6.74 19.30 -7.76
C ARG A 83 -8.12 20.00 -7.84
N ASP A 84 -8.33 20.80 -8.88
CA ASP A 84 -9.56 21.57 -9.13
C ASP A 84 -10.83 20.71 -9.19
N ASP A 85 -10.72 19.41 -9.48
CA ASP A 85 -11.83 18.46 -9.50
C ASP A 85 -12.04 17.72 -8.16
N GLY A 86 -11.37 18.16 -7.10
CA GLY A 86 -11.47 17.58 -5.76
C GLY A 86 -10.63 16.32 -5.54
N VAL A 87 -9.87 15.86 -6.55
CA VAL A 87 -9.04 14.66 -6.41
C VAL A 87 -7.73 14.98 -5.69
N TRP A 88 -7.36 14.12 -4.74
CA TRP A 88 -6.09 14.20 -4.04
C TRP A 88 -4.93 13.68 -4.88
N LEU A 89 -3.90 14.52 -5.01
CA LEU A 89 -2.60 14.17 -5.53
C LEU A 89 -1.63 13.98 -4.37
N TRP A 90 -0.88 12.89 -4.43
CA TRP A 90 0.09 12.50 -3.42
C TRP A 90 1.49 12.62 -4.00
N GLN A 91 2.41 13.17 -3.21
CA GLN A 91 3.80 13.33 -3.61
C GLN A 91 4.74 13.11 -2.43
N ALA A 92 5.84 12.38 -2.65
CA ALA A 92 6.93 12.29 -1.69
C ALA A 92 7.46 13.68 -1.31
N ILE A 93 7.82 13.84 -0.03
CA ILE A 93 8.50 15.03 0.51
C ILE A 93 10.00 14.86 0.29
#